data_AF-A0A7W0WSP5-F1
#
_entry.id   AF-A0A7W0WSP5-F1
#
_cell.length_a   1.000
_cell.length_b   1.000
_cell.length_c   1.000
_cell.angle_alpha   90.00
_cell.angle_beta   90.00
_cell.angle_gamma   90.00
#
_symmetry.space_group_name_H-M   'P 1'
#
loop_
_entity.id
_entity.type
_entity.pdbx_description
1 polymer ?
#
loop_
_entity_poly.entity_id
_entity_poly.type
_entity_poly.pdbx_seq_one_letter_code
_entity_poly.pdbx_strand_id
1 'polypeptide(L)'
;MSRALHHSWYRIAVARPDAPAQILAAEGAHLGEAVAAAEAHSKSYAIAVDLATAAPLGESLRKPQVTVVGEDIDGTPAFRWPSGVLPQLGHAAPLAGARRGYFEHADPKLLILEAMTDAEHVVDLFLGIVERLPSADNLEVRVQDHFEDADKTDVWLTSRVNAKQIIRFLDDHDVDVLHNGHVEVSVYVRAHKATLRLTEHKTVVWLAEERGLEADVKRWLGELAVPHVDGLTTVNKVSHFHYRPAKSKDRKKLGEQLYRQRLRIVASVPRDEAAAVGRDTDA
;
A
#
# COMPACT_ATOMS: atom_id res chain seq x y z
N MET A 1 -1.21 -32.95 -8.93
CA MET A 1 -0.27 -32.93 -7.79
C MET A 1 -0.62 -31.73 -6.92
N SER A 2 -1.03 -31.95 -5.67
CA SER A 2 -1.29 -30.86 -4.72
C SER A 2 0.05 -30.33 -4.23
N ARG A 3 0.39 -29.07 -4.53
CA ARG A 3 1.55 -28.40 -3.93
C ARG A 3 1.27 -28.31 -2.43
N ALA A 4 2.20 -28.75 -1.57
CA ALA A 4 2.06 -28.56 -0.14
C ALA A 4 1.93 -27.05 0.11
N LEU A 5 0.85 -26.62 0.79
CA LEU A 5 0.71 -25.24 1.22
C LEU A 5 1.76 -25.00 2.30
N HIS A 6 2.76 -24.18 1.98
CA HIS A 6 3.72 -23.72 2.97
C HIS A 6 3.04 -22.64 3.80
N HIS A 7 2.80 -22.95 5.07
CA HIS A 7 2.34 -21.96 6.04
C HIS A 7 3.56 -21.36 6.76
N SER A 8 3.50 -20.05 6.98
CA SER A 8 4.51 -19.29 7.71
C SER A 8 3.89 -18.69 8.96
N TRP A 9 4.70 -18.59 10.00
CA TRP A 9 4.33 -17.91 11.24
C TRP A 9 4.86 -16.48 11.23
N TYR A 10 4.01 -15.55 11.68
CA TYR A 10 4.32 -14.13 11.74
C TYR A 10 4.08 -13.62 13.16
N ARG A 11 4.93 -12.70 13.63
CA ARG A 11 4.72 -11.94 14.86
C ARG A 11 4.12 -10.60 14.48
N ILE A 12 2.88 -10.34 14.86
CA ILE A 12 2.12 -9.16 14.46
C ILE A 12 1.80 -8.35 15.70
N ALA A 13 2.27 -7.10 15.70
CA ALA A 13 1.82 -6.11 16.66
C ALA A 13 0.42 -5.65 16.27
N VAL A 14 -0.52 -5.70 17.20
CA VAL A 14 -1.87 -5.17 17.03
C VAL A 14 -2.16 -4.11 18.08
N ALA A 15 -2.91 -3.07 17.71
CA ALA A 15 -3.38 -2.04 18.64
C ALA A 15 -4.86 -1.72 18.47
N ARG A 16 -5.42 -1.15 19.53
CA ARG A 16 -6.76 -0.55 19.57
C ARG A 16 -6.66 0.78 20.33
N PRO A 17 -7.54 1.76 20.08
CA PRO A 17 -7.41 3.11 20.63
C PRO A 17 -7.24 3.17 22.17
N ASP A 18 -7.86 2.25 22.90
CA ASP A 18 -7.95 2.29 24.37
C ASP A 18 -7.25 1.12 25.07
N ALA A 19 -6.21 0.53 24.47
CA ALA A 19 -5.46 -0.54 25.13
C ALA A 19 -3.99 -0.61 24.70
N PRO A 20 -3.13 -1.21 25.54
CA PRO A 20 -1.77 -1.51 25.13
C PRO A 20 -1.75 -2.38 23.87
N ALA A 21 -0.75 -2.14 23.02
CA ALA A 21 -0.48 -2.99 21.88
C ALA A 21 -0.10 -4.40 22.35
N GLN A 22 -0.43 -5.42 21.55
CA GLN A 22 -0.12 -6.81 21.85
C GLN A 22 0.64 -7.43 20.69
N ILE A 23 1.54 -8.36 20.98
CA ILE A 23 2.17 -9.20 19.95
C ILE A 23 1.44 -10.53 19.89
N LEU A 24 0.88 -10.81 18.72
CA LEU A 24 0.27 -12.08 18.38
C LEU A 24 1.21 -12.85 17.44
N ALA A 25 1.33 -14.16 17.64
CA ALA A 25 1.81 -15.04 16.58
C ALA A 25 0.60 -15.55 15.80
N ALA A 26 0.62 -15.37 14.48
CA ALA A 26 -0.42 -15.88 13.60
C ALA A 26 0.20 -16.65 12.43
N GLU A 27 -0.43 -17.77 12.09
CA GLU A 27 -0.12 -18.57 10.91
C GLU A 27 -0.92 -18.09 9.69
N GLY A 28 -0.31 -18.10 8.51
CA GLY A 28 -0.99 -17.86 7.24
C GLY A 28 -0.25 -18.48 6.06
N ALA A 29 -0.95 -18.74 4.96
CA ALA A 29 -0.29 -19.11 3.69
C ALA A 29 0.53 -17.92 3.12
N HIS A 30 0.18 -16.71 3.52
CA HIS A 30 0.93 -15.48 3.29
C HIS A 30 0.65 -14.47 4.41
N LEU A 31 1.45 -13.40 4.46
CA LEU A 31 1.38 -12.36 5.50
C LEU A 31 -0.04 -11.76 5.64
N GLY A 32 -0.72 -11.45 4.55
CA GLY A 32 -2.08 -10.90 4.62
C GLY A 32 -3.14 -11.80 5.27
N GLU A 33 -3.01 -13.14 5.16
CA GLU A 33 -3.88 -14.06 5.90
C GLU A 33 -3.57 -14.03 7.39
N ALA A 34 -2.28 -14.02 7.77
CA ALA A 34 -1.85 -13.93 9.16
C ALA A 34 -2.30 -12.60 9.81
N VAL A 35 -2.18 -11.48 9.10
CA VAL A 35 -2.69 -10.16 9.52
C VAL A 35 -4.19 -10.21 9.76
N ALA A 36 -4.96 -10.71 8.78
CA ALA A 36 -6.42 -10.80 8.92
C ALA A 36 -6.84 -11.70 10.10
N ALA A 37 -6.12 -12.81 10.34
CA ALA A 37 -6.37 -13.68 11.48
C ALA A 37 -6.07 -12.98 12.82
N ALA A 38 -4.94 -12.27 12.92
CA ALA A 38 -4.54 -11.52 14.11
C ALA A 38 -5.52 -10.40 14.46
N GLU A 39 -5.93 -9.60 13.46
CA GLU A 39 -6.90 -8.52 13.62
C GLU A 39 -8.28 -9.06 14.05
N ALA A 40 -8.76 -10.13 13.43
CA ALA A 40 -10.03 -10.75 13.78
C ALA A 40 -10.03 -11.34 15.20
N HIS A 41 -8.91 -11.96 15.62
CA HIS A 41 -8.77 -12.55 16.95
C HIS A 41 -8.85 -11.50 18.06
N SER A 42 -8.15 -10.38 17.89
CA SER A 42 -8.00 -9.35 18.91
C SER A 42 -9.03 -8.22 18.81
N LYS A 43 -9.78 -8.13 17.71
CA LYS A 43 -10.62 -6.96 17.36
C LYS A 43 -9.81 -5.66 17.36
N SER A 44 -8.60 -5.74 16.80
CA SER A 44 -7.60 -4.68 16.73
C SER A 44 -7.11 -4.53 15.28
N TYR A 45 -6.22 -3.57 15.02
CA TYR A 45 -5.56 -3.41 13.72
C TYR A 45 -4.05 -3.65 13.84
N ALA A 46 -3.45 -4.20 12.79
CA ALA A 46 -2.01 -4.42 12.75
C ALA A 46 -1.24 -3.09 12.62
N ILE A 47 -0.14 -2.97 13.37
CA ILE A 47 0.71 -1.77 13.39
C ILE A 47 2.17 -2.04 13.00
N ALA A 48 2.63 -3.29 13.12
CA ALA A 48 3.96 -3.74 12.71
C ALA A 48 4.02 -5.28 12.63
N VAL A 49 5.01 -5.83 11.93
CA VAL A 49 5.13 -7.28 11.74
C VAL A 49 6.58 -7.77 11.61
N ASP A 50 6.81 -9.04 11.93
CA ASP A 50 8.02 -9.79 11.61
C ASP A 50 7.68 -11.24 11.23
N LEU A 51 8.61 -11.90 10.54
CA LEU A 51 8.60 -13.37 10.45
C LEU A 51 8.93 -13.96 11.83
N ALA A 52 8.16 -14.96 12.26
CA ALA A 52 8.49 -15.71 13.46
C ALA A 52 9.67 -16.65 13.18
N THR A 53 10.66 -16.67 14.08
CA THR A 53 11.82 -17.57 13.98
C THR A 53 11.48 -19.03 14.34
N ALA A 54 10.39 -19.24 15.08
CA ALA A 54 9.87 -20.55 15.44
C ALA A 54 8.34 -20.50 15.56
N ALA A 55 7.68 -21.62 15.27
CA ALA A 55 6.26 -21.80 15.55
C ALA A 55 6.04 -21.81 17.08
N PRO A 56 5.00 -21.13 17.61
CA PRO A 56 4.63 -21.26 19.01
C PRO A 56 4.35 -22.72 19.34
N LEU A 57 4.91 -23.22 20.45
CA LEU A 57 4.62 -24.56 20.94
C LEU A 57 3.19 -24.56 21.52
N GLY A 58 2.21 -25.07 20.77
CA GLY A 58 0.83 -25.19 21.18
C GLY A 58 0.16 -26.44 20.60
N GLU A 59 -0.67 -27.10 21.41
CA GLU A 59 -1.37 -28.33 21.03
C GLU A 59 -2.49 -28.07 19.99
N SER A 60 -2.42 -28.78 18.86
CA SER A 60 -3.55 -29.20 18.00
C SER A 60 -3.79 -28.52 16.64
N LEU A 61 -3.89 -29.39 15.63
CA LEU A 61 -3.58 -29.24 14.20
C LEU A 61 -4.77 -28.91 13.27
N ARG A 62 -5.76 -28.08 13.64
CA ARG A 62 -6.98 -27.93 12.77
C ARG A 62 -7.61 -26.54 12.59
N LYS A 63 -7.07 -25.46 13.15
CA LYS A 63 -7.58 -24.09 12.93
C LYS A 63 -6.42 -23.11 12.76
N PRO A 64 -6.56 -22.03 11.96
CA PRO A 64 -5.57 -20.96 11.91
C PRO A 64 -5.29 -20.52 13.34
N GLN A 65 -4.06 -20.73 13.77
CA GLN A 65 -3.66 -20.53 15.14
C GLN A 65 -3.22 -19.08 15.32
N VAL A 66 -3.87 -18.40 16.26
CA VAL A 66 -3.43 -17.11 16.77
C VAL A 66 -3.18 -17.28 18.26
N THR A 67 -1.96 -16.95 18.69
CA THR A 67 -1.53 -17.07 20.08
C THR A 67 -0.90 -15.76 20.54
N VAL A 68 -1.19 -15.32 21.76
CA VAL A 68 -0.53 -14.16 22.37
C VAL A 68 0.90 -14.55 22.75
N VAL A 69 1.89 -13.77 22.29
CA VAL A 69 3.33 -14.05 22.52
C VAL A 69 3.99 -13.01 23.42
N GLY A 70 3.40 -11.84 23.59
CA GLY A 70 3.89 -10.80 24.49
C GLY A 70 2.98 -9.57 24.52
N GLU A 71 3.15 -8.74 25.55
CA GLU A 71 2.23 -7.64 25.85
C GLU A 71 2.85 -6.24 25.75
N ASP A 72 4.11 -6.10 25.33
CA ASP A 72 4.75 -4.80 25.35
C ASP A 72 5.58 -4.49 24.11
N ILE A 73 5.18 -3.43 23.43
CA ILE A 73 5.97 -2.76 22.41
C ILE A 73 5.93 -1.27 22.71
N ASP A 74 6.67 -0.89 23.74
CA ASP A 74 6.89 0.51 24.08
C ASP A 74 7.22 1.33 22.82
N GLY A 75 6.46 2.41 22.62
CA GLY A 75 6.73 3.38 21.56
C GLY A 75 6.29 3.00 20.14
N THR A 76 5.54 1.90 19.94
CA THR A 76 4.97 1.64 18.60
C THR A 76 3.82 2.61 18.32
N PRO A 77 3.86 3.36 17.20
CA PRO A 77 2.76 4.27 16.85
C PRO A 77 1.45 3.50 16.75
N ALA A 78 0.41 4.01 17.41
CA ALA A 78 -0.97 3.58 17.20
C ALA A 78 -1.57 4.09 15.87
N PHE A 79 -0.71 4.47 14.92
CA PHE A 79 -1.12 4.89 13.59
C PHE A 79 -1.61 3.66 12.81
N ARG A 80 -2.84 3.73 12.30
CA ARG A 80 -3.43 2.64 11.52
C ARG A 80 -2.91 2.70 10.08
N TRP A 81 -1.83 1.98 9.81
CA TRP A 81 -1.23 1.93 8.46
C TRP A 81 -2.22 1.44 7.41
N PRO A 82 -2.25 2.07 6.21
CA PRO A 82 -2.97 1.54 5.08
C PRO A 82 -2.70 0.05 4.82
N SER A 83 -3.76 -0.68 4.43
CA SER A 83 -3.61 -2.08 4.09
C SER A 83 -2.64 -2.26 2.92
N GLY A 84 -1.82 -3.31 3.03
CA GLY A 84 -0.81 -3.67 2.06
C GLY A 84 0.62 -3.43 2.52
N VAL A 85 0.86 -2.58 3.53
CA VAL A 85 2.21 -2.32 4.02
C VAL A 85 2.24 -2.19 5.55
N LEU A 86 3.24 -2.79 6.18
CA LEU A 86 3.46 -2.69 7.63
C LEU A 86 4.96 -2.55 7.92
N PRO A 87 5.37 -1.67 8.87
CA PRO A 87 6.75 -1.61 9.30
C PRO A 87 7.18 -2.90 10.01
N GLN A 88 8.47 -3.16 10.00
CA GLN A 88 9.05 -4.25 10.77
C GLN A 88 8.99 -3.95 12.28
N LEU A 89 8.71 -4.93 13.16
CA LEU A 89 8.57 -4.69 14.62
C LEU A 89 9.76 -3.93 15.20
N GLY A 90 10.98 -4.39 14.91
CA GLY A 90 12.22 -3.77 15.40
C GLY A 90 12.54 -2.39 14.82
N HIS A 91 11.78 -1.93 13.83
CA HIS A 91 12.03 -0.69 13.09
C HIS A 91 10.84 0.29 13.10
N ALA A 92 9.80 0.03 13.91
CA ALA A 92 8.60 0.87 13.94
C ALA A 92 8.77 2.17 14.78
N ALA A 93 9.70 2.21 15.73
CA ALA A 93 9.86 3.36 16.64
C ALA A 93 10.09 4.73 15.96
N PRO A 94 10.89 4.84 14.88
CA PRO A 94 11.03 6.09 14.12
C PRO A 94 9.72 6.60 13.51
N LEU A 95 8.68 5.75 13.44
CA LEU A 95 7.38 6.10 12.88
C LEU A 95 6.39 6.64 13.94
N ALA A 96 6.81 6.84 15.19
CA ALA A 96 5.94 7.34 16.28
C ALA A 96 5.21 8.66 15.93
N GLY A 97 5.79 9.49 15.06
CA GLY A 97 5.20 10.75 14.59
C GLY A 97 4.31 10.64 13.34
N ALA A 98 4.02 9.42 12.86
CA ALA A 98 3.15 9.20 11.72
C ALA A 98 1.76 9.83 11.95
N ARG A 99 1.34 10.66 11.01
CA ARG A 99 0.07 11.38 11.04
C ARG A 99 -0.39 11.70 9.63
N ARG A 100 -1.68 12.00 9.48
CA ARG A 100 -2.22 12.50 8.21
C ARG A 100 -1.58 13.84 7.86
N GLY A 101 -1.23 14.01 6.60
CA GLY A 101 -0.74 15.28 6.07
C GLY A 101 -0.15 15.14 4.68
N TYR A 102 0.20 16.27 4.08
CA TYR A 102 0.97 16.33 2.85
C TYR A 102 2.20 17.23 2.99
N PHE A 103 3.22 16.92 2.19
CA PHE A 103 4.48 17.65 2.13
C PHE A 103 4.85 17.90 0.67
N GLU A 104 5.40 19.08 0.38
CA GLU A 104 5.96 19.42 -0.92
C GLU A 104 7.45 19.12 -0.92
N HIS A 105 7.88 18.20 -1.78
CA HIS A 105 9.30 17.89 -1.93
C HIS A 105 9.97 18.94 -2.80
N ALA A 106 11.21 19.29 -2.44
CA ALA A 106 11.99 20.24 -3.21
C ALA A 106 12.56 19.57 -4.47
N ASP A 107 12.03 19.93 -5.63
CA ASP A 107 12.56 19.50 -6.93
C ASP A 107 12.64 20.71 -7.89
N PRO A 108 13.74 20.89 -8.65
CA PRO A 108 13.92 22.04 -9.53
C PRO A 108 13.07 21.99 -10.82
N LYS A 109 12.51 20.84 -11.19
CA LYS A 109 11.80 20.60 -12.45
C LYS A 109 10.35 20.18 -12.24
N LEU A 110 10.05 19.51 -11.14
CA LEU A 110 8.75 18.92 -10.86
C LEU A 110 8.11 19.58 -9.64
N LEU A 111 6.78 19.67 -9.68
CA LEU A 111 5.97 19.80 -8.47
C LEU A 111 5.69 18.38 -7.95
N ILE A 112 6.17 18.09 -6.74
CA ILE A 112 5.94 16.80 -6.08
C ILE A 112 5.24 17.05 -4.76
N LEU A 113 3.96 16.72 -4.68
CA LEU A 113 3.20 16.71 -3.43
C LEU A 113 2.97 15.26 -3.02
N GLU A 114 3.52 14.87 -1.89
CA GLU A 114 3.23 13.56 -1.29
C GLU A 114 2.25 13.74 -0.14
N ALA A 115 1.26 12.86 -0.07
CA ALA A 115 0.25 12.83 0.98
C ALA A 115 0.22 11.44 1.61
N MET A 116 0.12 11.43 2.94
CA MET A 116 -0.05 10.24 3.75
C MET A 116 -1.32 10.37 4.58
N THR A 117 -2.05 9.28 4.70
CA THR A 117 -3.21 9.17 5.58
C THR A 117 -3.30 7.75 6.14
N ASP A 118 -4.24 7.50 7.05
CA ASP A 118 -4.43 6.19 7.65
C ASP A 118 -5.30 5.27 6.77
N ALA A 119 -5.43 4.02 7.20
CA ALA A 119 -6.13 2.97 6.46
C ALA A 119 -7.59 3.29 6.14
N GLU A 120 -8.25 4.10 6.95
CA GLU A 120 -9.66 4.43 6.76
C GLU A 120 -9.86 5.45 5.64
N HIS A 121 -8.85 6.26 5.32
CA HIS A 121 -9.01 7.43 4.46
C HIS A 121 -8.18 7.39 3.18
N VAL A 122 -7.28 6.42 3.02
CA VAL A 122 -6.38 6.39 1.84
C VAL A 122 -7.12 6.22 0.52
N VAL A 123 -8.18 5.39 0.51
CA VAL A 123 -9.00 5.17 -0.68
C VAL A 123 -9.81 6.41 -1.00
N ASP A 124 -10.50 6.98 -0.02
CA ASP A 124 -11.29 8.21 -0.17
C ASP A 124 -10.43 9.40 -0.62
N LEU A 125 -9.21 9.50 -0.09
CA LEU A 125 -8.23 10.51 -0.52
C LEU A 125 -7.89 10.33 -2.01
N PHE A 126 -7.48 9.13 -2.41
CA PHE A 126 -7.06 8.87 -3.78
C PHE A 126 -8.21 9.06 -4.78
N LEU A 127 -9.35 8.41 -4.53
CA LEU A 127 -10.53 8.50 -5.39
C LEU A 127 -11.14 9.90 -5.39
N GLY A 128 -11.12 10.59 -4.24
CA GLY A 128 -11.57 11.97 -4.13
C GLY A 128 -10.76 12.94 -4.98
N ILE A 129 -9.45 12.74 -5.11
CA ILE A 129 -8.63 13.53 -6.04
C ILE A 129 -8.96 13.14 -7.49
N VAL A 130 -9.04 11.84 -7.81
CA VAL A 130 -9.39 11.36 -9.17
C VAL A 130 -10.71 11.96 -9.66
N GLU A 131 -11.72 12.03 -8.81
CA GLU A 131 -13.04 12.61 -9.13
C GLU A 131 -12.96 14.09 -9.51
N ARG A 132 -12.01 14.83 -8.93
CA ARG A 132 -11.84 16.28 -9.13
C ARG A 132 -10.92 16.63 -10.30
N LEU A 133 -10.25 15.65 -10.92
CA LEU A 133 -9.35 15.89 -12.04
C LEU A 133 -10.12 16.49 -13.24
N PRO A 134 -9.58 17.53 -13.89
CA PRO A 134 -10.23 18.14 -15.06
C PRO A 134 -10.29 17.19 -16.26
N SER A 135 -9.30 16.30 -16.35
CA SER A 135 -9.25 15.18 -17.28
C SER A 135 -8.43 14.06 -16.67
N ALA A 136 -8.77 12.83 -17.02
CA ALA A 136 -7.92 11.67 -16.81
C ALA A 136 -7.82 10.99 -18.18
N ASP A 137 -6.61 10.58 -18.57
CA ASP A 137 -6.36 10.01 -19.90
C ASP A 137 -6.19 8.50 -19.83
N ASN A 138 -5.42 8.03 -18.85
CA ASN A 138 -5.02 6.64 -18.72
C ASN A 138 -4.92 6.24 -17.24
N LEU A 139 -5.26 5.00 -16.96
CA LEU A 139 -4.97 4.32 -15.70
C LEU A 139 -3.85 3.30 -15.94
N GLU A 140 -2.79 3.43 -15.16
CA GLU A 140 -1.70 2.47 -15.05
C GLU A 140 -1.85 1.67 -13.76
N VAL A 141 -1.69 0.35 -13.85
CA VAL A 141 -1.57 -0.56 -12.72
C VAL A 141 -0.21 -1.25 -12.83
N ARG A 142 0.66 -1.00 -11.86
CA ARG A 142 2.00 -1.59 -11.80
C ARG A 142 2.02 -2.71 -10.77
N VAL A 143 2.41 -3.91 -11.21
CA VAL A 143 2.48 -5.11 -10.38
C VAL A 143 3.95 -5.43 -10.13
N GLN A 144 4.39 -5.28 -8.88
CA GLN A 144 5.80 -5.22 -8.53
C GLN A 144 6.50 -6.56 -8.58
N ASP A 145 7.81 -6.55 -8.84
CA ASP A 145 8.67 -7.73 -8.94
C ASP A 145 8.70 -8.63 -7.71
N HIS A 146 8.62 -8.05 -6.52
CA HIS A 146 8.59 -8.76 -5.25
C HIS A 146 7.20 -9.31 -4.89
N PHE A 147 6.19 -9.16 -5.75
CA PHE A 147 4.92 -9.86 -5.57
C PHE A 147 5.07 -11.34 -5.95
N GLU A 148 5.09 -12.22 -4.93
CA GLU A 148 5.30 -13.66 -5.10
C GLU A 148 6.64 -13.98 -5.79
N ASP A 149 7.67 -13.15 -5.52
CA ASP A 149 9.05 -13.30 -6.03
C ASP A 149 9.12 -13.52 -7.55
N ALA A 150 8.40 -12.67 -8.30
CA ALA A 150 8.23 -12.83 -9.74
C ALA A 150 9.41 -12.32 -10.59
N ASP A 151 10.42 -11.69 -9.98
CA ASP A 151 11.63 -11.12 -10.59
C ASP A 151 11.38 -10.11 -11.73
N LYS A 152 10.14 -9.63 -11.88
CA LYS A 152 9.77 -8.63 -12.88
C LYS A 152 8.58 -7.76 -12.45
N THR A 153 8.65 -6.49 -12.83
CA THR A 153 7.54 -5.55 -12.70
C THR A 153 6.72 -5.54 -13.99
N ASP A 154 5.43 -5.87 -13.90
CA ASP A 154 4.51 -5.82 -15.03
C ASP A 154 3.70 -4.51 -14.99
N VAL A 155 3.73 -3.74 -16.08
CA VAL A 155 2.99 -2.47 -16.20
C VAL A 155 1.77 -2.68 -17.10
N TRP A 156 0.59 -2.47 -16.53
CA TRP A 156 -0.69 -2.61 -17.21
C TRP A 156 -1.30 -1.24 -17.45
N LEU A 157 -1.76 -0.98 -18.66
CA LEU A 157 -2.30 0.32 -19.04
C LEU A 157 -3.67 0.16 -19.68
N THR A 158 -4.62 1.00 -19.30
CA THR A 158 -5.87 1.15 -20.05
C THR A 158 -5.60 1.88 -21.37
N SER A 159 -6.49 1.69 -22.35
CA SER A 159 -6.63 2.70 -23.42
C SER A 159 -7.14 4.03 -22.83
N ARG A 160 -7.47 5.02 -23.68
CA ARG A 160 -8.12 6.25 -23.22
C ARG A 160 -9.36 5.91 -22.36
N VAL A 161 -9.41 6.45 -21.16
CA VAL A 161 -10.48 6.28 -20.17
C VAL A 161 -10.75 7.63 -19.52
N ASN A 162 -11.92 7.83 -18.90
CA ASN A 162 -12.21 9.02 -18.10
C ASN A 162 -12.25 8.72 -16.60
N ALA A 163 -12.29 9.76 -15.77
CA ALA A 163 -12.29 9.64 -14.31
C ALA A 163 -13.41 8.71 -13.78
N LYS A 164 -14.63 8.80 -14.32
CA LYS A 164 -15.76 7.95 -13.90
C LYS A 164 -15.51 6.46 -14.16
N GLN A 165 -14.90 6.13 -15.30
CA GLN A 165 -14.52 4.76 -15.62
C GLN A 165 -13.39 4.25 -14.73
N ILE A 166 -12.42 5.12 -14.41
CA ILE A 166 -11.32 4.80 -13.49
C ILE A 166 -11.88 4.50 -12.10
N ILE A 167 -12.70 5.40 -11.53
CA ILE A 167 -13.28 5.22 -10.19
C ILE A 167 -14.05 3.91 -10.13
N ARG A 168 -14.94 3.65 -11.09
CA ARG A 168 -15.68 2.39 -11.13
C ARG A 168 -14.77 1.15 -11.17
N PHE A 169 -13.73 1.16 -11.99
CA PHE A 169 -12.77 0.05 -12.04
C PHE A 169 -12.07 -0.15 -10.70
N LEU A 170 -11.67 0.94 -10.04
CA LEU A 170 -10.98 0.89 -8.75
C LEU A 170 -11.91 0.45 -7.62
N ASP A 171 -13.17 0.87 -7.63
CA ASP A 171 -14.20 0.42 -6.67
C ASP A 171 -14.50 -1.07 -6.85
N ASP A 172 -14.66 -1.54 -8.09
CA ASP A 172 -14.95 -2.95 -8.38
C ASP A 172 -13.77 -3.89 -8.00
N HIS A 173 -12.56 -3.34 -7.82
CA HIS A 173 -11.29 -4.09 -7.63
C HIS A 173 -10.41 -3.53 -6.48
N ASP A 174 -11.01 -2.87 -5.51
CA ASP A 174 -10.34 -2.17 -4.41
C ASP A 174 -9.33 -3.04 -3.63
N VAL A 175 -9.75 -4.24 -3.22
CA VAL A 175 -8.92 -5.19 -2.45
C VAL A 175 -7.71 -5.69 -3.24
N ASP A 176 -7.85 -5.80 -4.55
CA ASP A 176 -6.80 -6.31 -5.43
C ASP A 176 -5.80 -5.23 -5.84
N VAL A 177 -6.27 -3.98 -5.93
CA VAL A 177 -5.53 -2.88 -6.55
C VAL A 177 -5.14 -1.81 -5.54
N LEU A 178 -6.10 -1.28 -4.76
CA LEU A 178 -5.85 -0.19 -3.83
C LEU A 178 -5.23 -0.68 -2.51
N HIS A 179 -5.67 -1.82 -2.00
CA HIS A 179 -5.20 -2.37 -0.71
C HIS A 179 -4.02 -3.35 -0.85
N ASN A 180 -3.59 -3.69 -2.07
CA ASN A 180 -2.50 -4.64 -2.28
C ASN A 180 -1.14 -3.92 -2.23
N GLY A 181 -0.30 -4.26 -1.25
CA GLY A 181 1.02 -3.70 -1.05
C GLY A 181 2.00 -3.88 -2.19
N HIS A 182 1.72 -4.78 -3.13
CA HIS A 182 2.57 -5.03 -4.29
C HIS A 182 2.03 -4.40 -5.58
N VAL A 183 1.03 -3.53 -5.46
CA VAL A 183 0.38 -2.88 -6.58
C VAL A 183 0.40 -1.37 -6.37
N GLU A 184 0.78 -0.69 -7.45
CA GLU A 184 0.67 0.75 -7.57
C GLU A 184 -0.32 1.12 -8.65
N VAL A 185 -0.92 2.28 -8.47
CA VAL A 185 -1.94 2.81 -9.38
C VAL A 185 -1.56 4.21 -9.77
N SER A 186 -1.52 4.52 -11.06
CA SER A 186 -1.28 5.88 -11.53
C SER A 186 -2.37 6.33 -12.49
N VAL A 187 -2.81 7.59 -12.34
CA VAL A 187 -3.75 8.26 -13.24
C VAL A 187 -3.02 9.41 -13.91
N TYR A 188 -2.90 9.33 -15.23
CA TYR A 188 -2.22 10.35 -16.02
C TYR A 188 -3.19 11.45 -16.48
N VAL A 189 -2.76 12.70 -16.34
CA VAL A 189 -3.46 13.92 -16.74
C VAL A 189 -2.61 14.62 -17.80
N ARG A 190 -2.82 14.26 -19.07
CA ARG A 190 -1.97 14.67 -20.19
C ARG A 190 -1.96 16.17 -20.41
N ALA A 191 -3.12 16.82 -20.26
CA ALA A 191 -3.27 18.25 -20.46
C ALA A 191 -2.37 19.09 -19.52
N HIS A 192 -1.96 18.51 -18.39
CA HIS A 192 -1.12 19.16 -17.38
C HIS A 192 0.23 18.47 -17.17
N LYS A 193 0.56 17.47 -18.01
CA LYS A 193 1.75 16.60 -17.85
C LYS A 193 1.93 16.15 -16.39
N ALA A 194 0.84 15.70 -15.79
CA ALA A 194 0.79 15.34 -14.38
C ALA A 194 0.35 13.89 -14.20
N THR A 195 0.79 13.30 -13.09
CA THR A 195 0.44 11.95 -12.68
C THR A 195 0.05 11.96 -11.21
N LEU A 196 -1.14 11.44 -10.90
CA LEU A 196 -1.53 11.09 -9.55
C LEU A 196 -1.21 9.61 -9.32
N ARG A 197 -0.45 9.26 -8.29
CA ARG A 197 -0.05 7.88 -7.98
C ARG A 197 -0.47 7.48 -6.58
N LEU A 198 -1.01 6.28 -6.42
CA LEU A 198 -1.04 5.55 -5.16
C LEU A 198 0.12 4.57 -5.18
N THR A 199 1.12 4.81 -4.34
CA THR A 199 2.36 4.01 -4.31
C THR A 199 2.15 2.65 -3.64
N GLU A 200 3.12 1.75 -3.77
CA GLU A 200 3.15 0.46 -3.05
C GLU A 200 3.21 0.65 -1.52
N HIS A 201 3.76 1.78 -1.07
CA HIS A 201 3.81 2.22 0.32
C HIS A 201 2.52 2.94 0.77
N LYS A 202 1.50 3.00 -0.11
CA LYS A 202 0.18 3.58 0.15
C LYS A 202 0.21 5.06 0.52
N THR A 203 1.15 5.78 -0.08
CA THR A 203 1.13 7.26 -0.14
C THR A 203 0.52 7.72 -1.46
N VAL A 204 -0.15 8.87 -1.43
CA VAL A 204 -0.72 9.50 -2.61
C VAL A 204 0.22 10.60 -3.07
N VAL A 205 0.75 10.47 -4.30
CA VAL A 205 1.75 11.39 -4.84
C VAL A 205 1.18 12.08 -6.07
N TRP A 206 1.20 13.41 -6.07
CA TRP A 206 0.99 14.24 -7.25
C TRP A 206 2.33 14.67 -7.81
N LEU A 207 2.65 14.24 -9.03
CA LEU A 207 3.82 14.66 -9.78
C LEU A 207 3.39 15.46 -11.00
N ALA A 208 3.94 16.67 -11.20
CA ALA A 208 3.63 17.47 -12.38
C ALA A 208 4.85 18.24 -12.89
N GLU A 209 5.06 18.24 -14.20
CA GLU A 209 6.02 19.14 -14.85
C GLU A 209 5.51 20.60 -14.85
N GLU A 210 4.19 20.78 -14.82
CA GLU A 210 3.54 22.09 -14.88
C GLU A 210 2.72 22.36 -13.62
N ARG A 211 2.82 23.58 -13.09
CA ARG A 211 2.14 23.99 -11.83
C ARG A 211 0.67 24.42 -12.02
N GLY A 212 0.07 24.13 -13.17
CA GLY A 212 -1.27 24.59 -13.55
C GLY A 212 -2.40 24.12 -12.62
N LEU A 213 -2.21 22.99 -11.93
CA LEU A 213 -3.17 22.43 -10.96
C LEU A 213 -2.70 22.53 -9.50
N GLU A 214 -1.58 23.20 -9.22
CA GLU A 214 -0.99 23.21 -7.88
C GLU A 214 -1.96 23.71 -6.80
N ALA A 215 -2.57 24.87 -7.03
CA ALA A 215 -3.49 25.48 -6.08
C ALA A 215 -4.75 24.61 -5.87
N ASP A 216 -5.23 23.97 -6.93
CA ASP A 216 -6.38 23.07 -6.87
C ASP A 216 -6.07 21.80 -6.08
N VAL A 217 -4.93 21.15 -6.34
CA VAL A 217 -4.52 19.94 -5.61
C VAL A 217 -4.32 20.26 -4.12
N LYS A 218 -3.65 21.37 -3.76
CA LYS A 218 -3.50 21.80 -2.37
C LYS A 218 -4.86 22.07 -1.71
N ARG A 219 -5.80 22.68 -2.43
CA ARG A 219 -7.17 22.91 -1.96
C ARG A 219 -7.92 21.58 -1.73
N TRP A 220 -7.87 20.65 -2.68
CA TRP A 220 -8.53 19.35 -2.56
C TRP A 220 -7.99 18.54 -1.40
N LEU A 221 -6.67 18.56 -1.16
CA LEU A 221 -6.04 17.94 0.01
C LEU A 221 -6.61 18.53 1.32
N GLY A 222 -6.77 19.86 1.38
CA GLY A 222 -7.43 20.53 2.51
C GLY A 222 -8.90 20.13 2.69
N GLU A 223 -9.67 20.06 1.60
CA GLU A 223 -11.08 19.60 1.61
C GLU A 223 -11.22 18.13 2.06
N LEU A 224 -10.20 17.30 1.78
CA LEU A 224 -10.11 15.89 2.18
C LEU A 224 -9.44 15.70 3.56
N ALA A 225 -9.31 16.77 4.34
CA ALA A 225 -8.72 16.76 5.69
C ALA A 225 -7.27 16.22 5.75
N VAL A 226 -6.48 16.50 4.71
CA VAL A 226 -5.04 16.23 4.65
C VAL A 226 -4.29 17.57 4.71
N PRO A 227 -3.92 18.06 5.91
CA PRO A 227 -3.27 19.36 6.06
C PRO A 227 -1.82 19.34 5.60
N HIS A 228 -1.26 20.52 5.29
CA HIS A 228 0.17 20.66 5.07
C HIS A 228 0.95 20.39 6.37
N VAL A 229 2.10 19.72 6.26
CA VAL A 229 3.02 19.45 7.37
C VAL A 229 4.47 19.78 6.97
N ASP A 230 5.35 20.02 7.94
CA ASP A 230 6.76 20.32 7.68
C ASP A 230 7.60 19.10 7.28
N GLY A 231 7.01 17.91 7.35
CA GLY A 231 7.64 16.66 6.96
C GLY A 231 6.70 15.49 7.15
N LEU A 232 6.89 14.46 6.32
CA LEU A 232 6.13 13.21 6.38
C LEU A 232 6.92 12.08 7.04
N THR A 233 6.23 11.30 7.84
CA THR A 233 6.75 10.07 8.46
C THR A 233 6.07 8.88 7.82
N THR A 234 6.68 8.36 6.76
CA THR A 234 6.16 7.29 5.90
C THR A 234 6.86 5.96 6.15
N VAL A 235 6.19 4.86 5.83
CA VAL A 235 6.71 3.50 6.07
C VAL A 235 7.95 3.16 5.22
N ASN A 236 8.12 3.80 4.06
CA ASN A 236 9.29 3.62 3.19
C ASN A 236 10.61 4.09 3.82
N LYS A 237 10.58 4.83 4.93
CA LYS A 237 11.78 5.32 5.64
C LYS A 237 12.39 4.29 6.58
N VAL A 238 11.75 3.13 6.75
CA VAL A 238 12.20 2.06 7.63
C VAL A 238 12.08 0.70 6.94
N SER A 239 12.67 -0.34 7.53
CA SER A 239 12.42 -1.72 7.10
C SER A 239 10.94 -2.07 7.28
N HIS A 240 10.33 -2.66 6.25
CA HIS A 240 8.90 -2.93 6.21
C HIS A 240 8.59 -4.13 5.31
N PHE A 241 7.34 -4.59 5.39
CA PHE A 241 6.81 -5.67 4.59
C PHE A 241 5.65 -5.18 3.73
N HIS A 242 5.70 -5.50 2.44
CA HIS A 242 4.53 -5.47 1.57
C HIS A 242 3.75 -6.78 1.71
N TYR A 243 2.43 -6.70 1.60
CA TYR A 243 1.56 -7.86 1.55
C TYR A 243 0.34 -7.59 0.68
N ARG A 244 -0.25 -8.67 0.12
CA ARG A 244 -1.62 -8.62 -0.40
C ARG A 244 -2.63 -8.96 0.70
N PRO A 245 -3.81 -8.30 0.77
CA PRO A 245 -4.87 -8.68 1.69
C PRO A 245 -5.28 -10.15 1.57
N ALA A 246 -5.81 -10.76 2.63
CA ALA A 246 -6.24 -12.18 2.63
C ALA A 246 -7.19 -12.55 1.48
N LYS A 247 -8.09 -11.62 1.09
CA LYS A 247 -9.07 -11.82 0.01
C LYS A 247 -8.56 -11.39 -1.37
N SER A 248 -7.36 -10.81 -1.43
CA SER A 248 -6.74 -10.33 -2.66
C SER A 248 -6.28 -11.50 -3.51
N LYS A 249 -6.39 -11.38 -4.83
CA LYS A 249 -5.94 -12.38 -5.81
C LYS A 249 -4.42 -12.57 -5.74
N ASP A 250 -3.98 -13.79 -6.03
CA ASP A 250 -2.56 -14.04 -6.35
C ASP A 250 -2.16 -13.30 -7.65
N ARG A 251 -0.86 -13.19 -7.91
CA ARG A 251 -0.34 -12.39 -9.03
C ARG A 251 -0.94 -12.83 -10.37
N LYS A 252 -1.04 -14.15 -10.57
CA LYS A 252 -1.57 -14.73 -11.81
C LYS A 252 -3.04 -14.34 -12.01
N LYS A 253 -3.89 -14.55 -11.02
CA LYS A 253 -5.32 -14.20 -11.09
C LYS A 253 -5.54 -12.70 -11.23
N LEU A 254 -4.71 -11.87 -10.59
CA LEU A 254 -4.73 -10.43 -10.80
C LEU A 254 -4.44 -10.09 -12.26
N GLY A 255 -3.36 -10.61 -12.85
CA GLY A 255 -3.05 -10.39 -14.27
C GLY A 255 -4.18 -10.83 -15.21
N GLU A 256 -4.79 -11.98 -14.97
CA GLU A 256 -5.97 -12.43 -15.72
C GLU A 256 -7.16 -11.46 -15.57
N GLN A 257 -7.39 -10.93 -14.36
CA GLN A 257 -8.44 -9.95 -14.09
C GLN A 257 -8.17 -8.63 -14.84
N LEU A 258 -6.96 -8.08 -14.77
CA LEU A 258 -6.58 -6.85 -15.47
C LEU A 258 -6.78 -7.00 -16.98
N TYR A 259 -6.38 -8.15 -17.55
CA TYR A 259 -6.63 -8.46 -18.95
C TYR A 259 -8.13 -8.48 -19.30
N ARG A 260 -8.98 -9.13 -18.48
CA ARG A 260 -10.44 -9.15 -18.68
C ARG A 260 -11.08 -7.76 -18.60
N GLN A 261 -10.50 -6.87 -17.79
CA GLN A 261 -10.87 -5.46 -17.70
C GLN A 261 -10.29 -4.59 -18.83
N ARG A 262 -9.70 -5.23 -19.86
CA ARG A 262 -9.15 -4.60 -21.06
C ARG A 262 -7.93 -3.72 -20.82
N LEU A 263 -7.23 -3.91 -19.70
CA LEU A 263 -5.87 -3.39 -19.57
C LEU A 263 -4.92 -4.26 -20.38
N ARG A 264 -3.88 -3.64 -20.94
CA ARG A 264 -2.84 -4.33 -21.69
C ARG A 264 -1.52 -4.20 -20.96
N ILE A 265 -0.73 -5.26 -20.96
CA ILE A 265 0.66 -5.16 -20.54
C ILE A 265 1.43 -4.33 -21.57
N VAL A 266 2.07 -3.26 -21.13
CA VAL A 266 2.87 -2.35 -21.98
C VAL A 266 4.36 -2.47 -21.71
N ALA A 267 4.74 -2.99 -20.54
CA ALA A 267 6.12 -3.34 -20.20
C ALA A 267 6.14 -4.51 -19.21
N SER A 268 7.18 -5.32 -19.30
CA SER A 268 7.61 -6.27 -18.26
C SER A 268 9.10 -5.99 -18.03
N VAL A 269 9.43 -5.38 -16.90
CA VAL A 269 10.79 -4.93 -16.59
C VAL A 269 11.42 -5.90 -15.59
N PRO A 270 12.54 -6.56 -15.92
CA PRO A 270 13.27 -7.40 -14.96
C PRO A 270 13.72 -6.61 -13.73
N ARG A 271 13.76 -7.26 -12.57
CA ARG A 271 14.19 -6.67 -11.28
C ARG A 271 15.53 -5.93 -11.35
N ASP A 272 16.51 -6.54 -12.01
CA ASP A 272 17.87 -5.98 -12.12
C ASP A 272 17.89 -4.67 -12.94
N GLU A 273 16.94 -4.48 -13.86
CA GLU A 273 16.79 -3.24 -14.64
C GLU A 273 15.93 -2.21 -13.90
N ALA A 274 14.91 -2.64 -13.16
CA ALA A 274 14.05 -1.75 -12.38
C ALA A 274 14.83 -0.99 -11.29
N ALA A 275 15.80 -1.64 -10.64
CA ALA A 275 16.66 -1.02 -9.64
C ALA A 275 17.59 0.08 -10.20
N ALA A 276 17.83 0.09 -11.50
CA ALA A 276 18.59 1.14 -12.17
C ALA A 276 17.71 2.37 -12.49
N VAL A 277 16.41 2.17 -12.74
CA VAL A 277 15.46 3.25 -13.08
C VAL A 277 14.93 3.97 -11.84
N GLY A 278 14.73 3.27 -10.72
CA GLY A 278 14.20 3.87 -9.48
C GLY A 278 15.15 4.82 -8.75
N ARG A 279 16.46 4.73 -8.97
CA ARG A 279 17.44 5.62 -8.33
C ARG A 279 17.42 7.06 -8.86
N ASP A 280 16.84 7.28 -10.03
CA ASP A 280 16.76 8.61 -10.65
C ASP A 280 15.51 9.40 -10.24
N THR A 281 14.55 8.78 -9.52
CA THR A 281 13.29 9.44 -9.10
C THR A 281 13.17 9.68 -7.60
N ASP A 282 14.08 9.13 -6.80
CA ASP A 282 14.08 9.24 -5.32
C ASP A 282 15.19 10.19 -4.80
N ALA A 283 15.73 11.05 -5.66
CA ALA A 283 16.77 12.03 -5.36
C ALA A 283 16.25 13.47 -5.36
#